data_AF-A0A126P487-F1
#
_entry.id   AF-A0A126P487-F1
#
_cell.length_a   1.000
_cell.length_b   1.000
_cell.length_c   1.000
_cell.angle_alpha   90.00
_cell.angle_beta   90.00
_cell.angle_gamma   90.00
#
_symmetry.space_group_name_H-M   'P 1'
#
loop_
_entity.id
_entity.type
_entity.pdbx_description
1 polymer ?
#
loop_
_entity_poly.entity_id
_entity_poly.type
_entity_poly.pdbx_seq_one_letter_code
_entity_poly.pdbx_strand_id
1 'polypeptide(L)' 'MTARTPLSAIALVGPVQLMVGCVIFLPAIYVFWLSLNQSSFGQAATFVGLANYAKVLAIPISGGRWSTP' A
#
# COMPACT_ATOMS: atom_id res chain seq x y z
N MET A 1 -28.68 10.11 33.69
CA MET A 1 -27.89 9.93 32.45
C MET A 1 -26.65 9.13 32.80
N THR A 2 -26.60 7.84 32.47
CA THR A 2 -25.42 6.99 32.73
C THR A 2 -24.30 7.40 31.79
N ALA A 3 -23.18 7.89 32.33
CA ALA A 3 -22.01 8.23 31.54
C ALA A 3 -21.50 6.98 30.81
N ARG A 4 -21.60 6.95 29.48
CA ARG A 4 -20.99 5.89 28.68
C ARG A 4 -19.49 6.08 28.74
N THR A 5 -18.77 5.14 29.36
CA THR A 5 -17.32 5.19 29.46
C THR A 5 -16.71 4.84 28.09
N PRO A 6 -16.05 5.79 27.39
CA PRO A 6 -15.56 5.56 26.02
C PRO A 6 -14.51 4.44 25.96
N LEU A 7 -13.84 4.17 27.08
CA LEU A 7 -12.88 3.08 27.21
C LEU A 7 -13.49 1.70 26.94
N SER A 8 -14.74 1.47 27.37
CA SER A 8 -15.45 0.20 27.13
C SER A 8 -15.74 -0.03 25.65
N ALA A 9 -16.11 1.02 24.91
CA ALA A 9 -16.36 0.96 23.49
C ALA A 9 -15.06 0.72 22.69
N ILE A 10 -13.97 1.38 23.08
CA ILE A 10 -12.65 1.18 22.45
C ILE A 10 -12.13 -0.23 22.72
N ALA A 11 -12.31 -0.78 23.91
CA ALA A 11 -11.90 -2.15 24.21
C ALA A 11 -12.66 -3.19 23.35
N LEU A 12 -13.94 -2.93 23.06
CA LEU A 12 -14.76 -3.85 22.25
C LEU A 12 -14.43 -3.77 20.75
N VAL A 13 -14.24 -2.55 20.22
CA VAL A 13 -14.06 -2.32 18.77
C VAL A 13 -12.59 -2.30 18.35
N GLY A 14 -11.69 -1.94 19.27
CA GLY A 14 -10.26 -1.76 19.03
C GLY A 14 -9.59 -2.94 18.32
N PRO A 15 -9.81 -4.20 18.73
CA PRO A 15 -9.20 -5.35 18.06
C PRO A 15 -9.59 -5.48 16.59
N VAL A 16 -10.86 -5.25 16.26
CA VAL A 16 -11.35 -5.29 14.87
C VAL A 16 -10.79 -4.11 14.08
N GLN A 17 -10.76 -2.91 14.67
CA GLN A 17 -10.21 -1.74 14.01
C GLN A 17 -8.71 -1.88 13.71
N LEU A 18 -7.97 -2.49 14.64
CA LEU A 18 -6.57 -2.84 14.44
C LEU A 18 -6.42 -3.89 13.33
N MET A 19 -7.24 -4.94 13.33
CA MET A 19 -7.22 -5.97 12.29
C MET A 19 -7.46 -5.37 10.90
N VAL A 20 -8.52 -4.57 10.74
CA VAL A 20 -8.84 -3.89 9.48
C VAL A 20 -7.72 -2.95 9.06
N GLY A 21 -7.19 -2.17 10.01
CA GLY A 21 -6.04 -1.30 9.77
C GLY A 21 -4.84 -2.09 9.26
N CYS A 22 -4.45 -3.18 9.92
CA CYS A 22 -3.33 -4.01 9.49
C CYS A 22 -3.56 -4.63 8.11
N VAL A 23 -4.75 -5.19 7.85
CA VAL A 23 -5.08 -5.83 6.57
C VAL A 23 -5.00 -4.84 5.40
N ILE A 24 -5.28 -3.55 5.63
CA ILE A 24 -5.21 -2.51 4.60
C ILE A 24 -3.79 -1.93 4.51
N PHE A 25 -3.24 -1.45 5.63
CA PHE A 25 -2.00 -0.69 5.62
C PHE A 25 -0.76 -1.54 5.43
N LEU A 26 -0.73 -2.78 5.93
CA LEU A 26 0.44 -3.65 5.79
C LEU A 26 0.76 -3.95 4.31
N PRO A 27 -0.18 -4.43 3.47
CA PRO A 27 0.11 -4.61 2.05
C PRO A 27 0.35 -3.28 1.33
N ALA A 28 -0.32 -2.19 1.72
CA ALA A 28 -0.08 -0.87 1.11
C ALA A 28 1.35 -0.36 1.36
N ILE A 29 1.85 -0.48 2.59
CA ILE A 29 3.24 -0.13 2.96
C ILE A 29 4.22 -1.01 2.18
N TYR A 30 3.92 -2.31 2.04
CA TYR A 30 4.78 -3.22 1.30
C TYR A 30 4.84 -2.87 -0.20
N VAL A 31 3.69 -2.55 -0.82
CA VAL A 31 3.64 -2.10 -2.22
C VAL A 31 4.36 -0.76 -2.39
N PHE A 32 4.22 0.17 -1.45
CA PHE A 32 4.98 1.42 -1.45
C PHE A 32 6.49 1.17 -1.35
N TRP A 33 6.93 0.25 -0.49
CA TRP A 33 8.33 -0.14 -0.46
C TRP A 33 8.78 -0.73 -1.80
N LEU A 34 7.99 -1.62 -2.40
CA LEU A 34 8.30 -2.20 -3.70
C LEU A 34 8.36 -1.17 -4.82
N SER A 35 7.57 -0.08 -4.78
CA SER A 35 7.63 0.96 -5.82
C SER A 35 8.98 1.68 -5.85
N LEU A 36 9.69 1.72 -4.72
CA LEU A 36 11.04 2.27 -4.59
C LEU A 36 12.15 1.26 -4.93
N ASN A 37 11.78 0.00 -5.19
CA ASN A 37 12.69 -1.08 -5.52
C ASN A 37 12.47 -1.60 -6.94
N GLN A 38 13.52 -2.12 -7.56
CA GLN A 38 13.40 -2.97 -8.73
C GLN A 38 13.35 -4.42 -8.24
N SER A 39 12.23 -5.10 -8.49
CA SER A 39 11.99 -6.49 -8.07
C SER A 39 11.58 -7.33 -9.28
N SER A 40 12.11 -8.56 -9.34
CA SER A 40 11.74 -9.59 -10.31
C SER A 40 11.54 -10.91 -9.57
N PHE A 41 10.64 -11.76 -10.05
CA PHE A 41 10.39 -13.05 -9.41
C PHE A 41 11.68 -13.88 -9.35
N GLY A 42 12.01 -14.39 -8.16
CA GLY A 42 13.23 -15.16 -7.92
C GLY A 42 14.52 -14.35 -7.82
N GLN A 43 14.45 -13.02 -7.77
CA GLN A 43 15.61 -12.14 -7.58
C GLN A 43 15.43 -11.25 -6.34
N ALA A 44 16.55 -10.93 -5.69
CA ALA A 44 16.54 -9.98 -4.58
C ALA A 44 16.13 -8.58 -5.07
N ALA A 45 15.24 -7.92 -4.33
CA ALA A 45 14.85 -6.56 -4.64
C ALA A 45 16.04 -5.60 -4.44
N THR A 46 16.26 -4.72 -5.40
CA THR A 46 17.31 -3.68 -5.33
C THR A 46 16.68 -2.31 -5.20
N PHE A 47 17.14 -1.50 -4.25
CA PHE A 47 16.61 -0.14 -4.06
C PHE A 47 17.02 0.78 -5.21
N VAL A 48 16.04 1.42 -5.86
CA VAL A 48 16.24 2.31 -7.02
C VAL A 48 15.61 3.70 -6.82
N GLY A 49 15.05 3.97 -5.64
CA GLY A 49 14.42 5.25 -5.31
C GLY A 49 13.27 5.59 -6.26
N LEU A 50 13.28 6.80 -6.82
CA LEU A 50 12.19 7.30 -7.69
C LEU A 50 12.35 6.93 -9.17
N ALA A 51 13.36 6.13 -9.54
CA ALA A 51 13.60 5.77 -10.94
C ALA A 51 12.38 5.11 -11.61
N ASN A 52 11.62 4.31 -10.86
CA ASN A 52 10.39 3.68 -11.35
C ASN A 52 9.30 4.71 -11.68
N TYR A 53 9.15 5.75 -10.87
CA TYR A 53 8.19 6.83 -11.11
C TYR A 53 8.57 7.65 -12.36
N ALA A 54 9.86 7.99 -12.51
CA ALA A 54 10.34 8.67 -13.71
C ALA A 54 10.07 7.86 -14.99
N LYS A 55 10.27 6.53 -14.95
CA LYS A 55 9.94 5.63 -16.06
C LYS A 55 8.45 5.66 -16.41
N VAL A 56 7.56 5.64 -15.42
CA VAL A 56 6.10 5.69 -15.62
C VAL A 56 5.66 7.04 -16.19
N LEU A 57 6.18 8.14 -15.65
CA LEU A 57 5.83 9.50 -16.08
C LEU A 57 6.40 9.85 -17.46
N ALA A 58 7.48 9.21 -17.89
CA ALA A 58 8.06 9.38 -19.22
C ALA A 58 7.29 8.65 -20.34
N ILE A 59 6.25 7.88 -20.02
CA ILE A 59 5.44 7.18 -21.04
C ILE A 59 4.56 8.19 -21.77
N PRO A 60 4.62 8.28 -23.12
CA PRO A 60 3.74 9.16 -23.89
C PRO A 60 2.29 8.68 -23.82
N ILE A 61 1.36 9.58 -23.48
CA ILE A 61 -0.09 9.31 -23.36
C ILE A 61 -0.72 8.78 -24.67
N SER A 62 -0.11 9.07 -25.82
CA SER A 62 -0.56 8.62 -27.15
C SER A 62 -0.06 7.23 -27.55
N GLY A 63 0.91 6.66 -26.84
CA GLY A 63 1.46 5.33 -27.10
C GLY A 63 0.60 4.27 -26.42
N GLY A 64 -0.46 3.83 -27.09
CA GLY A 64 -1.41 2.82 -26.61
C GLY A 64 -0.77 1.48 -26.21
N ARG A 65 -0.18 1.42 -25.01
CA ARG A 65 0.20 0.18 -24.31
C ARG A 65 -0.86 -0.28 -23.31
N TRP A 66 -2.08 0.24 -23.45
CA TRP A 66 -3.30 -0.26 -22.81
C TRP A 66 -4.07 -1.21 -23.72
N SER A 67 -3.42 -1.80 -24.74
CA SER A 67 -3.93 -3.01 -25.37
C SER A 67 -3.87 -4.11 -24.33
N THR A 68 -4.86 -4.12 -23.44
CA THR A 68 -5.39 -5.35 -22.89
C THR A 68 -5.53 -6.34 -24.05
N PRO A 69 -5.16 -7.61 -23.90
CA PRO A 69 -5.69 -8.61 -24.82
C PRO A 69 -7.21 -8.51 -24.91
#